data_AF-A0A1Y4NYI8-F1
#
_entry.id   AF-A0A1Y4NYI8-F1
#
_cell.length_a   1.000
_cell.length_b   1.000
_cell.length_c   1.000
_cell.angle_alpha   90.00
_cell.angle_beta   90.00
_cell.angle_gamma   90.00
#
_symmetry.space_group_name_H-M   'P 1'
#
loop_
_entity.id
_entity.type
_entity.pdbx_description
1 polymer ?
#
loop_
_entity_poly.entity_id
_entity_poly.type
_entity_poly.pdbx_seq_one_letter_code
_entity_poly.pdbx_strand_id
1 'polypeptide(L)'
;MLHYIPYVLLFAVAVAFIYGWGLWRTARQKQDLANLLSSKGIARIRKALRKNGAMTEEELKSVVAGLTAKQPFSKETIGVTDPEKFLRSLLPYMKRQKMITEETEKGRTVYRLRR
;
A
#
# COMPACT_ATOMS: atom_id res chain seq x y z
N MET A 1 9.82 -51.58 11.95
CA MET A 1 9.97 -50.11 11.98
C MET A 1 9.66 -49.40 10.65
N LEU A 2 9.88 -50.00 9.46
CA LEU A 2 9.59 -49.36 8.16
C LEU A 2 8.09 -49.12 7.85
N HIS A 3 7.17 -49.80 8.53
CA HIS A 3 5.72 -49.74 8.22
C HIS A 3 5.07 -48.38 8.53
N TYR A 4 5.73 -47.54 9.34
CA TYR A 4 5.23 -46.21 9.73
C TYR A 4 5.72 -45.09 8.81
N ILE A 5 6.74 -45.34 8.00
CA ILE A 5 7.31 -44.37 7.04
C ILE A 5 6.24 -43.79 6.10
N PRO A 6 5.34 -44.58 5.47
CA PRO A 6 4.32 -44.01 4.59
C PRO A 6 3.32 -43.11 5.33
N TYR A 7 2.99 -43.41 6.59
CA TYR A 7 2.08 -42.59 7.40
C TYR A 7 2.71 -41.26 7.81
N VAL A 8 3.99 -41.27 8.19
CA VAL A 8 4.74 -40.04 8.51
C VAL A 8 4.89 -39.18 7.25
N LEU A 9 5.10 -39.78 6.08
CA LEU A 9 5.21 -39.06 4.82
C LEU A 9 3.87 -38.41 4.41
N LEU A 10 2.76 -39.14 4.53
CA LEU A 10 1.41 -38.60 4.31
C LEU A 10 1.08 -37.46 5.29
N PHE A 11 1.46 -37.61 6.56
CA PHE A 11 1.29 -36.55 7.55
C PHE A 11 2.12 -35.31 7.21
N ALA A 12 3.38 -35.48 6.81
CA ALA A 12 4.25 -34.37 6.39
C ALA A 12 3.67 -33.61 5.19
N VAL A 13 3.09 -34.33 4.21
CA VAL A 13 2.42 -33.73 3.05
C VAL A 13 1.19 -32.93 3.49
N ALA A 14 0.35 -33.47 4.37
CA ALA A 14 -0.81 -32.76 4.90
C ALA A 14 -0.41 -31.47 5.63
N VAL A 15 0.63 -31.53 6.47
CA VAL A 15 1.19 -30.37 7.17
C VAL A 15 1.72 -29.34 6.16
N ALA A 16 2.45 -29.77 5.12
CA ALA A 16 2.97 -28.87 4.10
C ALA A 16 1.85 -28.11 3.35
N PHE A 17 0.72 -28.76 3.05
CA PHE A 17 -0.44 -28.10 2.46
C PHE A 17 -1.04 -27.03 3.38
N ILE A 18 -1.20 -27.33 4.67
CA ILE A 18 -1.74 -26.36 5.65
C ILE A 18 -0.80 -25.16 5.80
N TYR A 19 0.51 -25.39 5.90
CA TYR A 19 1.50 -24.31 5.99
C TYR A 19 1.55 -23.46 4.72
N GLY A 20 1.55 -24.09 3.54
CA GLY A 20 1.51 -23.39 2.26
C GLY A 20 0.25 -22.51 2.14
N TRP A 21 -0.91 -23.03 2.54
CA TRP A 21 -2.16 -22.28 2.57
C TRP A 21 -2.11 -21.11 3.57
N GLY A 22 -1.55 -21.33 4.77
CA GLY A 22 -1.34 -20.30 5.78
C GLY A 22 -0.49 -19.15 5.26
N LEU A 23 0.64 -19.46 4.62
CA LEU A 23 1.52 -18.46 4.00
C LEU A 23 0.81 -17.69 2.88
N TRP A 24 0.04 -18.38 2.02
CA TRP A 24 -0.72 -17.72 0.96
C TRP A 24 -1.80 -16.77 1.51
N ARG A 25 -2.46 -17.15 2.61
CA ARG A 25 -3.44 -16.28 3.28
C ARG A 25 -2.77 -15.04 3.89
N THR A 26 -1.66 -15.21 4.59
CA THR A 26 -0.91 -14.11 5.21
C THR A 26 -0.33 -13.16 4.14
N ALA A 27 0.17 -13.69 3.02
CA ALA A 27 0.64 -12.88 1.91
C ALA A 27 -0.48 -12.01 1.31
N ARG A 28 -1.69 -12.57 1.14
CA ARG A 28 -2.86 -11.80 0.68
C ARG A 28 -3.27 -10.72 1.68
N GLN A 29 -3.27 -11.00 2.98
CA GLN A 29 -3.58 -9.99 4.00
C GLN A 29 -2.61 -8.81 3.99
N LYS A 30 -1.30 -9.05 3.82
CA LYS A 30 -0.30 -7.98 3.67
C LYS A 30 -0.54 -7.14 2.41
N GLN A 31 -0.91 -7.78 1.30
CA GLN A 31 -1.23 -7.09 0.06
C GLN A 31 -2.47 -6.20 0.21
N ASP A 32 -3.52 -6.70 0.87
CA ASP A 32 -4.74 -5.93 1.14
C ASP A 32 -4.48 -4.74 2.06
N LEU A 33 -3.64 -4.91 3.09
CA LEU A 33 -3.18 -3.81 3.95
C LEU A 33 -2.43 -2.73 3.18
N ALA A 34 -1.52 -3.12 2.28
CA ALA A 34 -0.78 -2.18 1.42
C ALA A 34 -1.71 -1.44 0.44
N ASN A 35 -2.72 -2.13 -0.10
CA ASN A 35 -3.74 -1.52 -0.94
C ASN A 35 -4.59 -0.51 -0.15
N LEU A 36 -4.94 -0.83 1.10
CA LEU A 36 -5.70 0.06 1.98
C LEU A 36 -4.89 1.30 2.37
N LEU A 37 -3.59 1.15 2.63
CA LEU A 37 -2.68 2.28 2.86
C LEU A 37 -2.57 3.17 1.63
N SER A 38 -2.39 2.58 0.46
CA SER A 38 -2.33 3.29 -0.82
C SER A 38 -3.64 4.05 -1.08
N SER A 39 -4.79 3.41 -0.87
CA SER A 39 -6.11 4.03 -1.04
C SER A 39 -6.32 5.21 -0.08
N LYS A 40 -5.94 5.06 1.21
CA LYS A 40 -5.97 6.17 2.17
C LYS A 40 -5.02 7.30 1.78
N GLY A 41 -3.82 6.97 1.30
CA GLY A 41 -2.84 7.94 0.79
C GLY A 41 -3.41 8.74 -0.38
N ILE A 42 -3.98 8.06 -1.38
CA ILE A 42 -4.63 8.68 -2.55
C ILE A 42 -5.79 9.58 -2.10
N ALA A 43 -6.64 9.10 -1.18
CA ALA A 43 -7.76 9.88 -0.68
C ALA A 43 -7.29 11.14 0.05
N ARG A 44 -6.20 11.05 0.82
CA ARG A 44 -5.61 12.20 1.53
C ARG A 44 -5.01 13.21 0.56
N ILE A 45 -4.23 12.75 -0.43
CA ILE A 45 -3.66 13.60 -1.49
C ILE A 45 -4.78 14.28 -2.29
N ARG A 46 -5.79 13.53 -2.74
CA ARG A 46 -6.96 14.07 -3.44
C ARG A 46 -7.67 15.14 -2.61
N LYS A 47 -7.86 14.90 -1.31
CA LYS A 47 -8.50 15.87 -0.39
C LYS A 47 -7.65 17.13 -0.22
N ALA A 48 -6.33 16.99 -0.11
CA ALA A 48 -5.40 18.12 -0.01
C ALA A 48 -5.39 18.95 -1.30
N LEU A 49 -5.24 18.30 -2.46
CA LEU A 49 -5.30 18.96 -3.77
C LEU A 49 -6.64 19.65 -4.03
N ARG A 50 -7.76 19.07 -3.57
CA ARG A 50 -9.08 19.71 -3.70
C ARG A 50 -9.23 20.95 -2.81
N LYS A 51 -8.57 20.98 -1.64
CA LYS A 51 -8.68 22.10 -0.68
C LYS A 51 -7.69 23.22 -0.99
N ASN A 52 -6.45 22.86 -1.31
CA ASN A 52 -5.33 23.78 -1.44
C ASN A 52 -4.97 24.09 -2.91
N GLY A 53 -5.50 23.32 -3.87
CA GLY A 53 -5.17 23.49 -5.29
C GLY A 53 -3.90 22.74 -5.69
N ALA A 54 -3.07 23.37 -6.52
CA ALA A 54 -1.80 22.81 -6.97
C ALA A 54 -0.84 22.70 -5.77
N MET A 55 -0.23 21.53 -5.57
CA MET A 55 0.75 21.33 -4.48
C MET A 55 2.06 20.75 -5.02
N THR A 56 3.18 21.13 -4.43
CA THR A 56 4.50 20.57 -4.76
C THR A 56 4.69 19.19 -4.11
N GLU A 57 5.71 18.45 -4.56
CA GLU A 57 6.06 17.16 -3.96
C GLU A 57 6.38 17.29 -2.45
N GLU A 58 7.04 18.38 -2.03
CA GLU A 58 7.36 18.63 -0.62
C GLU A 58 6.12 18.86 0.23
N GLU A 59 5.15 19.61 -0.29
CA GLU A 59 3.89 19.84 0.41
C GLU A 59 3.09 18.54 0.51
N LEU A 60 3.06 17.74 -0.56
CA LEU A 60 2.44 16.42 -0.53
C LEU A 60 3.16 15.47 0.44
N LYS A 61 4.49 15.58 0.59
CA LYS A 61 5.29 14.81 1.57
C LYS A 61 4.81 15.07 2.99
N SER A 62 4.58 16.33 3.34
CA SER A 62 4.01 16.69 4.64
C SER A 62 2.59 16.15 4.84
N VAL A 63 1.78 16.08 3.76
CA VAL A 63 0.39 15.59 3.80
C VAL A 63 0.30 14.09 4.05
N VAL A 64 1.26 13.32 3.52
CA VAL A 64 1.32 11.85 3.70
C VAL A 64 2.19 11.42 4.88
N ALA A 65 3.00 12.33 5.45
CA ALA A 65 3.78 12.07 6.64
C ALA A 65 2.87 11.66 7.81
N GLY A 66 3.17 10.53 8.44
CA GLY A 66 2.38 9.97 9.54
C GLY A 66 1.09 9.26 9.10
N LEU A 67 0.84 9.12 7.80
CA LEU A 67 -0.33 8.41 7.33
C LEU A 67 -0.26 6.93 7.72
N THR A 68 -1.33 6.47 8.36
CA THR A 68 -1.40 5.13 8.94
C THR A 68 -2.70 4.46 8.53
N ALA A 69 -2.61 3.22 8.07
CA ALA A 69 -3.72 2.36 7.76
C ALA A 69 -3.86 1.27 8.81
N LYS A 70 -5.09 1.08 9.30
CA LYS A 70 -5.48 0.04 10.24
C LYS A 70 -6.66 -0.70 9.64
N GLN A 71 -6.64 -2.03 9.73
CA GLN A 71 -7.77 -2.87 9.34
C GLN A 71 -8.91 -2.72 10.36
N PRO A 72 -10.18 -2.65 9.90
CA PRO A 72 -11.31 -2.75 10.81
C PRO A 72 -11.25 -4.12 11.52
N PHE A 73 -11.45 -4.14 12.84
CA PHE A 73 -11.43 -5.35 13.68
C PHE A 73 -10.07 -6.07 13.84
N SER A 74 -8.96 -5.51 13.34
CA SER A 74 -7.60 -6.04 13.56
C SER A 74 -6.70 -5.05 14.31
N LYS A 75 -5.71 -5.58 15.05
CA LYS A 75 -4.65 -4.77 15.69
C LYS A 75 -3.51 -4.44 14.73
N GLU A 76 -3.44 -5.12 13.57
CA GLU A 76 -2.42 -4.85 12.56
C GLU A 76 -2.56 -3.45 11.96
N THR A 77 -1.46 -2.71 12.00
CA THR A 77 -1.37 -1.32 11.58
C THR A 77 -0.15 -1.19 10.69
N ILE A 78 -0.32 -0.59 9.51
CA ILE A 78 0.76 -0.28 8.59
C ILE A 78 0.86 1.24 8.45
N GLY A 79 2.03 1.78 8.76
CA GLY A 79 2.33 3.21 8.63
C GLY A 79 3.23 3.49 7.44
N VAL A 80 3.22 4.73 6.98
CA VAL A 80 4.22 5.22 6.02
C VAL A 80 5.55 5.38 6.76
N THR A 81 6.46 4.43 6.58
CA THR A 81 7.82 4.48 7.18
C THR A 81 8.70 5.54 6.53
N ASP A 82 8.57 5.71 5.21
CA ASP A 82 9.30 6.73 4.42
C ASP A 82 8.29 7.47 3.51
N PRO A 83 7.89 8.69 3.90
CA PRO A 83 6.94 9.51 3.13
C PRO A 83 7.40 9.79 1.70
N GLU A 84 8.70 9.89 1.47
CA GLU A 84 9.26 10.21 0.15
C GLU A 84 9.20 8.99 -0.77
N LYS A 85 9.66 7.82 -0.30
CA LYS A 85 9.51 6.58 -1.08
C LYS A 85 8.05 6.25 -1.36
N PHE A 86 7.16 6.49 -0.40
CA PHE A 86 5.73 6.26 -0.59
C PHE A 86 5.16 7.17 -1.69
N LEU A 87 5.50 8.47 -1.67
CA LEU A 87 5.09 9.41 -2.73
C LEU A 87 5.67 9.06 -4.10
N ARG A 88 6.96 8.72 -4.17
CA ARG A 88 7.61 8.32 -5.42
C ARG A 88 6.96 7.08 -6.05
N SER A 89 6.38 6.19 -5.23
CA SER A 89 5.60 5.05 -5.72
C SER A 89 4.16 5.44 -6.11
N LEU A 90 3.52 6.32 -5.32
CA LEU A 90 2.11 6.65 -5.45
C LEU A 90 1.82 7.69 -6.54
N LEU A 91 2.68 8.69 -6.74
CA LEU A 91 2.50 9.75 -7.74
C LEU A 91 2.45 9.21 -9.17
N PRO A 92 3.40 8.35 -9.62
CA PRO A 92 3.32 7.75 -10.96
C PRO A 92 2.07 6.89 -11.15
N TYR A 93 1.61 6.22 -10.08
CA TYR A 93 0.37 5.46 -10.11
C TYR A 93 -0.85 6.37 -10.30
N MET A 94 -0.96 7.45 -9.52
CA MET A 94 -2.05 8.44 -9.63
C MET A 94 -2.05 9.15 -10.99
N LYS A 95 -0.88 9.43 -11.56
CA LYS A 95 -0.72 9.98 -12.91
C LYS A 95 -1.18 8.98 -13.98
N ARG A 96 -0.76 7.72 -13.88
CA ARG A 96 -1.21 6.64 -14.80
C ARG A 96 -2.72 6.42 -14.77
N GLN A 97 -3.32 6.48 -13.58
CA GLN A 97 -4.77 6.39 -13.41
C GLN A 97 -5.53 7.67 -13.79
N LYS A 98 -4.86 8.68 -14.35
CA LYS A 98 -5.45 9.96 -14.76
C LYS A 98 -6.13 10.69 -13.59
N MET A 99 -5.68 10.49 -12.35
CA MET A 99 -6.23 11.15 -11.17
C MET A 99 -5.64 12.54 -10.95
N ILE A 100 -4.36 12.71 -11.32
CA ILE A 100 -3.60 13.95 -11.17
C ILE A 100 -2.83 14.27 -12.45
N THR A 101 -2.58 15.55 -12.68
CA THR A 101 -1.68 16.07 -13.71
C THR A 101 -0.46 16.71 -13.06
N GLU A 102 0.66 16.60 -13.75
CA GLU A 102 1.91 17.26 -13.40
C GLU A 102 2.02 18.50 -14.27
N GLU A 103 2.09 19.67 -13.65
CA GLU A 103 2.20 20.96 -14.30
C GLU A 103 3.45 21.67 -13.77
N THR A 104 4.17 22.37 -14.63
CA THR A 104 5.31 23.20 -14.19
C THR A 104 4.80 24.62 -13.98
N GLU A 105 4.68 25.05 -12.73
CA GLU A 105 4.21 26.39 -12.38
C GLU A 105 5.38 27.17 -11.76
N LYS A 106 5.74 28.32 -12.35
CA LYS A 106 6.83 29.20 -11.87
C LYS A 106 8.17 28.47 -11.65
N GLY A 107 8.50 27.53 -12.55
CA GLY A 107 9.75 26.75 -12.48
C GLY A 107 9.75 25.64 -11.43
N ARG A 108 8.61 25.36 -10.77
CA ARG A 108 8.44 24.25 -9.82
C ARG A 108 7.41 23.25 -10.35
N THR A 109 7.71 21.97 -10.18
CA THR A 109 6.76 20.89 -10.49
C THR A 109 5.66 20.88 -9.45
N VAL A 110 4.43 21.09 -9.90
CA VAL A 110 3.22 21.05 -9.06
C VAL A 110 2.27 19.98 -9.60
N TYR A 111 1.54 19.35 -8.68
CA TYR A 111 0.52 18.37 -9.01
C TYR A 111 -0.86 18.99 -8.84
N ARG A 112 -1.74 18.80 -9.83
CA ARG A 112 -3.15 19.21 -9.78
C ARG A 112 -4.08 18.02 -9.92
N LEU A 113 -5.29 18.16 -9.39
CA LEU A 113 -6.33 17.19 -9.63
C LEU A 113 -6.78 17.29 -11.09
N ARG A 114 -6.85 16.16 -11.79
CA ARG A 114 -7.47 16.13 -13.11
C ARG A 114 -8.98 16.32 -12.94
N ARG A 115 -9.54 17.30 -13.65
CA ARG A 115 -10.99 17.57 -13.69
C ARG A 115 -11.72 16.56 -14.56
#